data_AF-A0A0V1AQ86-F1
#
_entry.id   AF-A0A0V1AQ86-F1
#
_cell.length_a   1.000
_cell.length_b   1.000
_cell.length_c   1.000
_cell.angle_alpha   90.00
_cell.angle_beta   90.00
_cell.angle_gamma   90.00
#
_symmetry.space_group_name_H-M   'P 1'
#
loop_
_entity.id
_entity.type
_entity.pdbx_description
1 polymer ?
#
loop_
_entity_poly.entity_id
_entity_poly.type
_entity_poly.pdbx_seq_one_letter_code
_entity_poly.pdbx_strand_id
1 'polypeptide(L)'
;MYAKVLKNKLAANIRIWAPSDTRSKSICKGQYQLRKIASPMQFAGSLVSREADSAKWALVEGKNIVCFTTNDYKMNEKRIPGAGVCLENAGVYTAFTAAAFNKVIQMSFTTAILILISLKTCMAQVATCKDDGDRDPPNVLSSKLLKSGGNPAWADSRTNIDQNRDHSIIRTMASFVQYHAQINVLAYSDDPPNLPPRNEKSKTKGVLLVNNAADDAAWFVHTVPNFLAYLNAYSWPAAETAKGHMFLCVSFSKVHLNSVGTKISKAIRYQEPYV
;
A
#
# COMPACT_ATOMS: atom_id res chain seq x y z
N MET A 1 -9.40 15.23 3.50
CA MET A 1 -8.01 14.94 3.11
C MET A 1 -7.67 15.37 1.67
N TYR A 2 -8.17 14.73 0.61
CA TYR A 2 -7.70 14.92 -0.78
C TYR A 2 -7.66 16.38 -1.27
N ALA A 3 -8.79 17.09 -1.27
CA ALA A 3 -8.87 18.45 -1.82
C ALA A 3 -8.22 19.51 -0.92
N LYS A 4 -8.31 19.36 0.41
CA LYS A 4 -7.86 20.37 1.39
C LYS A 4 -6.38 20.22 1.77
N VAL A 5 -5.88 18.99 1.79
CA VAL A 5 -4.52 18.66 2.27
C VAL A 5 -3.65 18.29 1.09
N LEU A 6 -3.90 17.15 0.44
CA LEU A 6 -3.00 16.61 -0.60
C LEU A 6 -2.84 17.58 -1.76
N LYS A 7 -3.94 18.07 -2.34
CA LYS A 7 -3.90 18.99 -3.50
C LYS A 7 -3.13 20.28 -3.21
N ASN A 8 -3.30 20.83 -2.02
CA ASN A 8 -2.69 22.09 -1.62
C ASN A 8 -1.22 21.91 -1.20
N LYS A 9 -0.91 20.84 -0.45
CA LYS A 9 0.45 20.54 0.00
C LYS A 9 1.36 20.12 -1.16
N LEU A 10 0.80 19.39 -2.12
CA LEU A 10 1.55 18.91 -3.27
C LEU A 10 1.48 19.87 -4.45
N ALA A 11 0.61 20.89 -4.43
CA ALA A 11 0.49 21.89 -5.48
C ALA A 11 0.54 21.28 -6.89
N ALA A 12 -0.36 20.32 -7.14
CA ALA A 12 -0.39 19.52 -8.36
C ALA A 12 -1.79 18.99 -8.64
N ASN A 13 -2.03 18.61 -9.90
CA ASN A 13 -3.22 17.86 -10.28
C ASN A 13 -3.15 16.46 -9.67
N ILE A 14 -4.29 15.97 -9.17
CA ILE A 14 -4.37 14.67 -8.50
C ILE A 14 -5.44 13.81 -9.16
N ARG A 15 -5.09 12.57 -9.51
CA ARG A 15 -6.05 11.51 -9.84
C ARG A 15 -6.22 10.58 -8.64
N ILE A 16 -7.46 10.25 -8.27
CA ILE A 16 -7.75 9.45 -7.06
C ILE A 16 -8.49 8.16 -7.38
N TRP A 17 -8.08 7.09 -6.69
CA TRP A 17 -8.78 5.83 -6.59
C TRP A 17 -9.10 5.56 -5.13
N ALA A 18 -10.39 5.55 -4.80
CA ALA A 18 -10.93 5.26 -3.48
C ALA A 18 -12.45 5.05 -3.62
N PRO A 19 -13.09 4.27 -2.72
CA PRO A 19 -14.54 4.21 -2.62
C PRO A 19 -15.15 5.60 -2.64
N SER A 20 -16.16 5.85 -3.48
CA SER A 20 -16.74 7.18 -3.62
C SER A 20 -18.25 7.12 -3.72
N ASP A 21 -18.93 8.13 -3.17
CA ASP A 21 -20.37 8.29 -3.37
C ASP A 21 -20.66 9.06 -4.68
N THR A 22 -21.92 9.01 -5.12
CA THR A 22 -22.39 9.72 -6.33
C THR A 22 -22.33 11.24 -6.19
N ARG A 23 -22.33 11.76 -4.96
CA ARG A 23 -22.30 13.20 -4.65
C ARG A 23 -20.87 13.77 -4.75
N SER A 24 -19.86 12.94 -4.54
CA SER A 24 -18.45 13.31 -4.55
C SER A 24 -17.92 13.31 -5.99
N LYS A 25 -18.06 14.47 -6.63
CA LYS A 25 -17.63 14.73 -8.01
C LYS A 25 -16.14 15.10 -8.08
N SER A 26 -15.57 14.98 -9.28
CA SER A 26 -14.27 15.56 -9.60
C SER A 26 -14.31 17.09 -9.46
N ILE A 27 -13.20 17.69 -9.02
CA ILE A 27 -13.03 19.13 -8.88
C ILE A 27 -12.10 19.60 -10.00
N CYS A 28 -12.68 20.14 -11.08
CA CYS A 28 -11.92 20.58 -12.25
C CYS A 28 -11.68 22.10 -12.30
N LYS A 29 -12.12 22.83 -11.28
CA LYS A 29 -11.97 24.30 -11.17
C LYS A 29 -10.78 24.66 -10.28
N GLY A 30 -10.15 25.81 -10.59
CA GLY A 30 -8.96 26.33 -9.89
C GLY A 30 -7.65 25.88 -10.52
N GLN A 31 -6.53 26.30 -9.93
CA GLN A 31 -5.18 26.04 -10.46
C GLN A 31 -4.84 24.55 -10.56
N TYR A 32 -5.29 23.76 -9.58
CA TYR A 32 -5.06 22.32 -9.53
C TYR A 32 -6.38 21.54 -9.48
N GLN A 33 -6.46 20.51 -10.32
CA GLN A 33 -7.61 19.63 -10.48
C GLN A 33 -7.51 18.40 -9.56
N LEU A 34 -8.66 17.90 -9.12
CA LEU A 34 -8.80 16.63 -8.41
C LEU A 34 -9.80 15.76 -9.18
N ARG A 35 -9.34 14.66 -9.79
CA ARG A 35 -10.14 13.83 -10.70
C ARG A 35 -10.26 12.42 -10.16
N LYS A 36 -11.46 11.84 -10.18
CA LYS A 36 -11.64 10.40 -9.93
C LYS A 36 -11.10 9.62 -11.14
N ILE A 37 -10.32 8.57 -10.89
CA ILE A 37 -9.98 7.56 -11.89
C ILE A 37 -11.27 6.84 -12.29
N ALA A 38 -11.47 6.50 -13.57
CA ALA A 38 -12.69 5.83 -14.03
C ALA A 38 -12.79 4.41 -13.44
N SER A 39 -14.00 3.98 -13.09
CA SER A 39 -14.30 2.61 -12.61
C SER A 39 -15.16 1.89 -13.66
N PRO A 40 -14.91 0.60 -13.97
CA PRO A 40 -13.79 -0.20 -13.48
C PRO A 40 -12.45 0.25 -14.08
N MET A 41 -11.34 -0.08 -13.40
CA MET A 41 -9.98 0.08 -13.93
C MET A 41 -9.37 -1.29 -14.27
N GLN A 42 -8.41 -1.32 -15.19
CA GLN A 42 -7.66 -2.55 -15.48
C GLN A 42 -6.35 -2.53 -14.68
N PHE A 43 -6.28 -3.31 -13.62
CA PHE A 43 -5.12 -3.39 -12.74
C PHE A 43 -4.39 -4.72 -12.96
N ALA A 44 -3.18 -4.66 -13.54
CA ALA A 44 -2.33 -5.84 -13.76
C ALA A 44 -3.04 -7.02 -14.46
N GLY A 45 -3.92 -6.72 -15.43
CA GLY A 45 -4.70 -7.71 -16.19
C GLY A 45 -6.09 -8.01 -15.62
N SER A 46 -6.38 -7.60 -14.38
CA SER A 46 -7.68 -7.81 -13.73
C SER A 46 -8.56 -6.56 -13.80
N LEU A 47 -9.87 -6.73 -13.97
CA LEU A 47 -10.82 -5.62 -13.83
C LEU A 47 -11.16 -5.42 -12.36
N VAL A 48 -10.96 -4.20 -11.87
CA VAL A 48 -11.23 -3.82 -10.48
C VAL A 48 -12.25 -2.70 -10.47
N SER A 49 -13.39 -2.93 -9.82
CA SER A 49 -14.38 -1.89 -9.57
C SER A 49 -14.05 -1.17 -8.26
N ARG A 50 -14.29 0.14 -8.23
CA ARG A 50 -14.06 0.98 -7.05
C ARG A 50 -14.90 0.52 -5.85
N GLU A 51 -16.09 -0.01 -6.11
CA GLU A 51 -17.03 -0.44 -5.09
C GLU A 51 -16.57 -1.73 -4.39
N ALA A 52 -15.78 -2.56 -5.09
CA ALA A 52 -15.20 -3.79 -4.55
C ALA A 52 -13.74 -3.61 -4.08
N ASP A 53 -13.19 -2.40 -4.10
CA ASP A 53 -11.79 -2.14 -3.74
C ASP A 53 -11.68 -1.26 -2.48
N SER A 54 -11.11 -1.83 -1.43
CA SER A 54 -10.82 -1.13 -0.17
C SER A 54 -9.49 -0.37 -0.23
N ALA A 55 -8.66 -0.59 -1.25
CA ALA A 55 -7.44 0.19 -1.48
C ALA A 55 -7.76 1.64 -1.85
N LYS A 56 -6.90 2.54 -1.38
CA LYS A 56 -7.06 3.98 -1.56
C LYS A 56 -5.74 4.61 -1.90
N TRP A 57 -5.63 5.18 -3.09
CA TRP A 57 -4.41 5.78 -3.57
C TRP A 57 -4.66 6.96 -4.48
N ALA A 58 -3.63 7.78 -4.66
CA ALA A 58 -3.67 8.98 -5.48
C ALA A 58 -2.39 9.13 -6.31
N LEU A 59 -2.55 9.50 -7.58
CA LEU A 59 -1.47 9.91 -8.48
C LEU A 59 -1.33 11.42 -8.43
N VAL A 60 -0.11 11.89 -8.31
CA VAL A 60 0.24 13.31 -8.34
C VAL A 60 0.89 13.60 -9.68
N GLU A 61 0.12 14.23 -10.56
CA GLU A 61 0.51 14.40 -11.96
C GLU A 61 1.67 15.39 -12.10
N GLY A 62 2.63 15.04 -12.96
CA GLY A 62 3.83 15.85 -13.20
C GLY A 62 4.88 15.80 -12.08
N LYS A 63 4.69 14.95 -11.06
CA LYS A 63 5.63 14.82 -9.93
C LYS A 63 6.15 13.41 -9.67
N ASN A 64 5.76 12.42 -10.46
CA ASN A 64 6.14 11.02 -10.25
C ASN A 64 5.83 10.49 -8.83
N ILE A 65 4.79 11.05 -8.18
CA ILE A 65 4.42 10.69 -6.81
C ILE A 65 3.14 9.85 -6.82
N VAL A 66 3.19 8.75 -6.07
CA VAL A 66 2.02 7.94 -5.70
C VAL A 66 1.80 8.06 -4.21
N CYS A 67 0.57 8.34 -3.79
CA CYS A 67 0.19 8.42 -2.38
C CYS A 67 -0.76 7.28 -2.02
N PHE A 68 -0.43 6.54 -0.97
CA PHE A 68 -1.28 5.55 -0.30
C PHE A 68 -2.04 6.29 0.79
N THR A 69 -3.36 6.20 0.83
CA THR A 69 -4.18 7.06 1.68
C THR A 69 -5.19 6.29 2.50
N THR A 70 -5.77 6.90 3.54
CA THR A 70 -6.68 6.18 4.46
C THR A 70 -8.17 6.46 4.23
N ASN A 71 -8.55 7.62 3.67
CA ASN A 71 -9.95 8.02 3.55
C ASN A 71 -10.62 7.59 2.24
N ASP A 72 -11.91 7.28 2.33
CA ASP A 72 -12.76 7.20 1.16
C ASP A 72 -12.93 8.59 0.52
N TYR A 73 -13.36 8.64 -0.73
CA TYR A 73 -13.78 9.88 -1.38
C TYR A 73 -15.30 10.07 -1.26
N LYS A 74 -15.77 10.20 -0.02
CA LYS A 74 -17.19 10.38 0.33
C LYS A 74 -17.40 11.70 1.08
N MET A 75 -18.63 12.20 1.10
CA MET A 75 -18.96 13.48 1.74
C MET A 75 -18.80 13.47 3.27
N ASN A 76 -19.11 12.34 3.91
CA ASN A 76 -18.99 12.14 5.36
C ASN A 76 -17.52 12.05 5.85
N GLU A 77 -16.60 11.63 4.98
CA GLU A 77 -15.15 11.56 5.26
C GLU A 77 -14.51 12.93 5.50
N LYS A 78 -15.21 14.03 5.22
CA LYS A 78 -14.71 15.39 5.49
C LYS A 78 -14.42 15.64 6.97
N ARG A 79 -15.05 14.89 7.87
CA ARG A 79 -14.91 14.99 9.33
C ARG A 79 -14.02 13.90 9.93
N ILE A 80 -13.50 12.99 9.11
CA ILE A 80 -12.68 11.86 9.55
C ILE A 80 -11.20 12.21 9.33
N PRO A 81 -10.36 12.20 10.37
CA PRO A 81 -8.91 12.28 10.25
C PRO A 81 -8.32 11.33 9.21
N GLY A 82 -7.40 11.86 8.42
CA GLY A 82 -6.82 11.18 7.27
C GLY A 82 -5.31 11.30 7.21
N ALA A 83 -4.63 10.27 6.73
CA ALA A 83 -3.24 10.36 6.34
C ALA A 83 -3.02 9.82 4.93
N GLY A 84 -1.87 10.21 4.39
CA GLY A 84 -1.33 9.63 3.18
C GLY A 84 0.18 9.49 3.27
N VAL A 85 0.69 8.36 2.81
CA VAL A 85 2.11 8.09 2.59
C VAL A 85 2.39 8.29 1.11
N CYS A 86 3.20 9.28 0.77
CA CYS A 86 3.52 9.61 -0.61
C CYS A 86 4.96 9.21 -0.94
N LEU A 87 5.14 8.54 -2.07
CA LEU A 87 6.41 8.04 -2.58
C LEU A 87 6.68 8.67 -3.94
N GLU A 88 7.83 9.30 -4.08
CA GLU A 88 8.33 9.77 -5.37
C GLU A 88 9.16 8.67 -6.03
N ASN A 89 8.59 8.03 -7.05
CA ASN A 89 9.28 7.00 -7.82
C ASN A 89 8.63 6.90 -9.20
N ALA A 90 9.38 7.24 -10.25
CA ALA A 90 8.86 7.28 -11.62
C ALA A 90 8.35 5.94 -12.12
N GLY A 91 9.03 4.84 -11.76
CA GLY A 91 8.61 3.50 -12.16
C GLY A 91 7.30 3.08 -11.48
N VAL A 92 7.21 3.25 -10.16
CA VAL A 92 5.97 2.96 -9.41
C VAL A 92 4.83 3.85 -9.93
N TYR A 93 5.08 5.14 -10.13
CA TYR A 93 4.12 6.07 -10.71
C TYR A 93 3.64 5.61 -12.09
N THR A 94 4.55 5.13 -12.94
CA THR A 94 4.22 4.61 -14.28
C THR A 94 3.33 3.37 -14.18
N ALA A 95 3.64 2.43 -13.28
CA ALA A 95 2.84 1.22 -13.07
C ALA A 95 1.41 1.53 -12.60
N PHE A 96 1.23 2.44 -11.64
CA PHE A 96 -0.10 2.87 -11.20
C PHE A 96 -0.82 3.72 -12.25
N THR A 97 -0.08 4.52 -13.01
CA THR A 97 -0.63 5.31 -14.11
C THR A 97 -1.19 4.41 -15.21
N ALA A 98 -0.48 3.34 -15.58
CA ALA A 98 -0.95 2.35 -16.54
C ALA A 98 -2.27 1.71 -16.10
N ALA A 99 -2.42 1.40 -14.80
CA ALA A 99 -3.68 0.87 -14.27
C ALA A 99 -4.82 1.91 -14.27
N ALA A 100 -4.49 3.19 -14.00
CA ALA A 100 -5.45 4.29 -13.99
C ALA A 100 -5.95 4.69 -15.40
N PHE A 101 -5.29 4.23 -16.47
CA PHE A 101 -5.74 4.42 -17.83
C PHE A 101 -6.75 3.34 -18.20
N ASN A 102 -7.99 3.76 -18.46
CA ASN A 102 -9.05 2.84 -18.84
C ASN A 102 -8.80 2.35 -20.28
N LYS A 103 -8.23 1.16 -20.43
CA LYS A 103 -7.86 0.53 -21.71
C LYS A 103 -9.06 0.00 -22.51
N VAL A 104 -10.26 0.58 -22.34
CA VAL A 104 -11.46 0.20 -23.11
C VAL A 104 -11.33 0.62 -24.59
N ILE A 105 -10.34 1.43 -24.95
CA ILE A 105 -10.05 1.78 -26.33
C ILE A 105 -8.57 1.46 -26.61
N GLN A 106 -8.34 0.63 -27.64
CA GLN A 106 -7.06 0.11 -28.15
C GLN A 106 -6.43 -1.10 -27.43
N MET A 107 -6.88 -2.29 -27.83
CA MET A 107 -5.99 -3.43 -28.02
C MET A 107 -5.60 -3.52 -29.50
N SER A 108 -4.37 -3.16 -29.85
CA SER A 108 -3.66 -3.78 -30.98
C SER A 108 -2.16 -3.44 -31.02
N PHE A 109 -1.36 -4.53 -31.14
CA PHE A 109 0.06 -4.65 -31.54
C PHE A 109 1.12 -4.01 -30.60
N THR A 110 2.31 -4.56 -30.35
CA THR A 110 3.04 -5.79 -30.75
C THR A 110 4.17 -5.99 -29.73
N THR A 111 4.64 -7.22 -29.62
CA THR A 111 5.80 -7.70 -28.85
C THR A 111 7.09 -6.89 -29.11
N ALA A 112 7.79 -6.53 -28.03
CA ALA A 112 9.24 -6.29 -28.03
C ALA A 112 9.82 -6.89 -26.74
N ILE A 113 10.58 -7.98 -26.90
CA ILE A 113 11.30 -8.66 -25.84
C ILE A 113 12.60 -7.89 -25.60
N LEU A 114 12.81 -7.45 -24.35
CA LEU A 114 14.09 -6.96 -23.86
C LEU A 114 14.42 -7.74 -22.59
N ILE A 115 15.38 -8.66 -22.71
CA ILE A 115 15.92 -9.45 -21.60
C ILE A 115 17.09 -8.65 -21.00
N LEU A 116 17.03 -8.40 -19.69
CA LEU A 116 18.18 -7.99 -18.89
C LEU A 116 18.29 -8.92 -17.69
N ILE A 117 19.42 -9.61 -17.61
CA ILE A 117 19.81 -10.49 -16.50
C ILE A 117 20.72 -9.67 -15.57
N SER A 118 20.54 -9.73 -14.26
CA SER A 118 21.67 -9.61 -13.33
C SER A 118 21.38 -10.17 -11.93
N LEU A 119 22.48 -10.51 -11.25
CA LEU A 119 22.70 -11.55 -10.25
C LEU A 119 22.19 -11.29 -8.81
N LYS A 120 21.98 -12.42 -8.12
CA LYS A 120 21.82 -12.63 -6.67
C LYS A 120 22.80 -11.85 -5.79
N THR A 121 22.32 -11.44 -4.61
CA THR A 121 22.93 -11.80 -3.31
C THR A 121 21.85 -11.98 -2.24
N CYS A 122 21.99 -13.06 -1.46
CA CYS A 122 21.22 -13.37 -0.27
C CYS A 122 21.85 -12.66 0.92
N MET A 123 21.06 -11.85 1.64
CA MET A 123 21.26 -11.63 3.06
C MET A 123 19.90 -11.80 3.74
N ALA A 124 19.82 -12.70 4.72
CA ALA A 124 18.67 -12.78 5.59
C ALA A 124 18.70 -11.55 6.53
N GLN A 125 18.10 -10.46 6.07
CA GLN A 125 17.80 -9.30 6.91
C GLN A 125 16.41 -9.47 7.52
N VAL A 126 16.31 -9.26 8.83
CA VAL A 126 15.13 -9.67 9.60
C VAL A 126 14.03 -8.58 9.57
N ALA A 127 14.39 -7.30 9.41
CA ALA A 127 13.47 -6.15 9.38
C ALA A 127 13.55 -5.33 8.09
N THR A 128 13.54 -5.98 6.92
CA THR A 128 13.42 -5.31 5.62
C THR A 128 12.20 -5.84 4.86
N CYS A 129 11.72 -5.05 3.89
CA CYS A 129 10.71 -5.52 2.95
C CYS A 129 11.23 -6.70 2.15
N LYS A 130 10.52 -7.83 2.19
CA LYS A 130 10.92 -9.05 1.50
C LYS A 130 10.00 -9.32 0.32
N ASP A 131 10.57 -9.82 -0.76
CA ASP A 131 9.83 -10.28 -1.93
C ASP A 131 9.62 -11.80 -1.91
N ASP A 132 9.10 -12.34 -3.02
CA ASP A 132 8.68 -13.74 -3.13
C ASP A 132 9.81 -14.72 -3.51
N GLY A 133 11.02 -14.22 -3.81
CA GLY A 133 12.17 -15.04 -4.21
C GLY A 133 12.04 -15.73 -5.57
N ASP A 134 11.51 -15.02 -6.58
CA ASP A 134 11.49 -15.34 -8.02
C ASP A 134 11.11 -16.80 -8.41
N ARG A 135 9.87 -17.22 -8.13
CA ARG A 135 9.26 -18.41 -8.76
C ARG A 135 7.79 -18.17 -9.12
N ASP A 136 7.27 -18.96 -10.06
CA ASP A 136 5.93 -18.81 -10.61
C ASP A 136 4.81 -19.02 -9.57
N PRO A 137 3.70 -18.26 -9.67
CA PRO A 137 2.60 -18.27 -8.71
C PRO A 137 1.46 -19.25 -9.04
N PRO A 138 0.70 -19.75 -8.05
CA PRO A 138 -0.48 -20.57 -8.25
C PRO A 138 -1.71 -19.72 -8.65
N ASN A 139 -2.44 -20.19 -9.66
CA ASN A 139 -3.41 -19.41 -10.43
C ASN A 139 -4.78 -19.09 -9.78
N VAL A 140 -4.93 -18.94 -8.45
CA VAL A 140 -6.23 -18.57 -7.85
C VAL A 140 -6.03 -17.86 -6.52
N LEU A 141 -6.52 -16.61 -6.30
CA LEU A 141 -6.27 -15.74 -5.11
C LEU A 141 -4.87 -15.10 -5.03
N SER A 142 -4.14 -15.06 -6.15
CA SER A 142 -2.84 -14.41 -6.23
C SER A 142 -2.94 -12.89 -5.97
N SER A 143 -2.19 -12.39 -5.00
CA SER A 143 -1.93 -10.96 -4.85
C SER A 143 -0.95 -10.48 -5.93
N LYS A 144 -0.90 -9.18 -6.22
CA LYS A 144 0.07 -8.61 -7.16
C LYS A 144 1.18 -7.90 -6.37
N LEU A 145 2.43 -8.13 -6.74
CA LEU A 145 3.61 -7.49 -6.15
C LEU A 145 4.26 -6.53 -7.15
N LEU A 146 4.69 -5.36 -6.64
CA LEU A 146 5.48 -4.38 -7.38
C LEU A 146 6.72 -4.04 -6.56
N LYS A 147 7.90 -4.27 -7.13
CA LYS A 147 9.20 -3.92 -6.52
C LYS A 147 9.68 -2.60 -7.10
N SER A 148 10.22 -1.68 -6.31
CA SER A 148 10.69 -0.37 -6.80
C SER A 148 12.02 -0.40 -7.60
N GLY A 149 12.54 -1.59 -7.93
CA GLY A 149 13.79 -1.81 -8.66
C GLY A 149 13.73 -1.43 -10.15
N GLY A 150 14.75 -1.82 -10.93
CA GLY A 150 14.85 -1.48 -12.35
C GLY A 150 13.64 -1.97 -13.17
N ASN A 151 12.90 -1.04 -13.76
CA ASN A 151 11.66 -1.23 -14.53
C ASN A 151 10.54 -1.98 -13.76
N PRO A 152 9.93 -1.33 -12.77
CA PRO A 152 8.97 -1.98 -11.89
C PRO A 152 7.66 -2.28 -12.62
N ALA A 153 7.28 -3.56 -12.63
CA ALA A 153 6.02 -4.03 -13.18
C ALA A 153 5.27 -4.89 -12.15
N TRP A 154 3.94 -4.87 -12.20
CA TRP A 154 3.12 -5.75 -11.39
C TRP A 154 3.34 -7.20 -11.82
N ALA A 155 3.69 -8.05 -10.88
CA ALA A 155 3.82 -9.48 -11.06
C ALA A 155 2.87 -10.22 -10.10
N ASP A 156 2.47 -11.43 -10.46
CA ASP A 156 1.70 -12.29 -9.56
C ASP A 156 2.57 -12.77 -8.39
N SER A 157 1.97 -12.80 -7.20
CA SER A 157 2.60 -13.27 -5.96
C SER A 157 2.68 -14.79 -5.96
N ARG A 158 3.85 -15.32 -5.60
CA ARG A 158 4.22 -16.74 -5.66
C ARG A 158 3.28 -17.67 -4.92
N THR A 159 2.56 -17.18 -3.93
CA THR A 159 1.47 -17.91 -3.28
C THR A 159 0.33 -16.95 -2.97
N ASN A 160 -0.84 -17.52 -2.76
CA ASN A 160 -2.02 -16.77 -2.35
C ASN A 160 -1.79 -16.14 -0.99
N ILE A 161 -2.43 -14.99 -0.79
CA ILE A 161 -2.31 -14.22 0.44
C ILE A 161 -2.86 -14.95 1.68
N ASP A 162 -3.67 -15.99 1.51
CA ASP A 162 -4.21 -16.79 2.61
C ASP A 162 -3.27 -17.91 3.08
N GLN A 163 -2.16 -18.15 2.36
CA GLN A 163 -1.19 -19.19 2.68
C GLN A 163 -0.13 -18.67 3.64
N ASN A 164 0.15 -19.38 4.73
CA ASN A 164 1.21 -19.03 5.68
C ASN A 164 2.63 -19.35 5.16
N ARG A 165 2.91 -19.12 3.88
CA ARG A 165 4.26 -19.30 3.31
C ARG A 165 4.41 -18.62 1.96
N ASP A 166 5.65 -18.33 1.64
CA ASP A 166 6.18 -18.03 0.31
C ASP A 166 5.75 -16.74 -0.41
N HIS A 167 4.86 -15.92 0.16
CA HIS A 167 4.56 -14.58 -0.33
C HIS A 167 5.23 -13.46 0.51
N SER A 168 5.42 -12.30 -0.09
CA SER A 168 6.12 -11.12 0.43
C SER A 168 5.60 -10.63 1.79
N ILE A 169 4.27 -10.65 1.97
CA ILE A 169 3.64 -10.20 3.21
C ILE A 169 4.08 -11.05 4.41
N ILE A 170 3.95 -12.39 4.37
CA ILE A 170 4.36 -13.24 5.51
C ILE A 170 5.88 -13.21 5.70
N ARG A 171 6.66 -13.11 4.62
CA ARG A 171 8.12 -12.96 4.71
C ARG A 171 8.51 -11.67 5.43
N THR A 172 7.85 -10.56 5.12
CA THR A 172 8.06 -9.26 5.75
C THR A 172 7.56 -9.26 7.21
N MET A 173 6.39 -9.87 7.45
CA MET A 173 5.75 -9.95 8.75
C MET A 173 6.27 -11.11 9.63
N ALA A 174 7.29 -11.84 9.20
CA ALA A 174 7.83 -13.00 9.92
C ALA A 174 8.16 -12.66 11.39
N SER A 175 8.80 -11.51 11.62
CA SER A 175 9.17 -11.05 12.96
C SER A 175 8.06 -10.35 13.73
N PHE A 176 6.89 -10.18 13.11
CA PHE A 176 5.67 -9.76 13.78
C PHE A 176 4.88 -10.96 14.32
N VAL A 177 4.87 -12.07 13.58
CA VAL A 177 4.18 -13.31 13.98
C VAL A 177 5.02 -14.21 14.87
N GLN A 178 6.34 -14.07 14.83
CA GLN A 178 7.28 -14.81 15.66
C GLN A 178 8.19 -13.86 16.41
N TYR A 179 8.43 -14.15 17.69
CA TYR A 179 9.29 -13.34 18.53
C TYR A 179 10.75 -13.46 18.10
N HIS A 180 11.42 -12.31 17.97
CA HIS A 180 12.87 -12.22 17.83
C HIS A 180 13.40 -11.13 18.76
N ALA A 181 14.34 -11.49 19.63
CA ALA A 181 14.87 -10.60 20.66
C ALA A 181 15.48 -9.30 20.12
N GLN A 182 16.00 -9.34 18.89
CA GLN A 182 16.61 -8.19 18.24
C GLN A 182 15.61 -7.27 17.50
N ILE A 183 14.31 -7.60 17.46
CA ILE A 183 13.32 -6.85 16.69
C ILE A 183 12.36 -6.12 17.63
N ASN A 184 12.34 -4.79 17.54
CA ASN A 184 11.31 -3.98 18.15
C ASN A 184 10.15 -3.80 17.19
N VAL A 185 8.93 -3.89 17.72
CA VAL A 185 7.69 -3.82 16.96
C VAL A 185 6.82 -2.69 17.51
N LEU A 186 6.32 -1.83 16.62
CA LEU A 186 5.23 -0.91 16.88
C LEU A 186 4.14 -1.18 15.84
N ALA A 187 3.03 -1.76 16.28
CA ALA A 187 1.85 -1.93 15.43
C ALA A 187 0.86 -0.80 15.68
N TYR A 188 0.01 -0.52 14.70
CA TYR A 188 -1.14 0.34 14.90
C TYR A 188 -2.27 -0.04 13.95
N SER A 189 -3.51 0.09 14.38
CA SER A 189 -4.68 -0.24 13.57
C SER A 189 -5.94 0.43 14.09
N ASP A 190 -6.87 0.73 13.19
CA ASP A 190 -8.26 1.07 13.52
C ASP A 190 -9.23 -0.13 13.51
N ASP A 191 -8.72 -1.33 13.30
CA ASP A 191 -9.52 -2.55 13.45
C ASP A 191 -8.57 -3.71 13.73
N PRO A 192 -7.85 -3.70 14.87
CA PRO A 192 -6.91 -4.76 15.20
C PRO A 192 -7.63 -6.06 15.54
N PRO A 193 -7.08 -7.22 15.16
CA PRO A 193 -7.66 -8.51 15.54
C PRO A 193 -7.61 -8.72 17.06
N ASN A 194 -8.61 -9.44 17.59
CA ASN A 194 -8.72 -9.84 19.00
C ASN A 194 -8.89 -8.68 20.00
N LEU A 195 -9.22 -7.48 19.53
CA LEU A 195 -9.51 -6.33 20.38
C LEU A 195 -10.91 -5.78 20.04
N PRO A 196 -11.64 -5.24 21.04
CA PRO A 196 -12.95 -4.66 20.79
C PRO A 196 -12.82 -3.39 19.93
N PRO A 197 -13.80 -3.08 19.07
CA PRO A 197 -13.82 -1.82 18.33
C PRO A 197 -13.84 -0.63 19.29
N ARG A 198 -13.01 0.40 19.07
CA ARG A 198 -13.16 1.70 19.74
C ARG A 198 -13.77 2.72 18.78
N ASN A 199 -14.19 3.84 19.36
CA ASN A 199 -14.54 5.04 18.59
C ASN A 199 -13.26 5.69 18.04
N GLU A 200 -12.57 5.02 17.13
CA GLU A 200 -11.37 5.55 16.52
C GLU A 200 -11.71 6.57 15.45
N LYS A 201 -10.83 7.56 15.32
CA LYS A 201 -11.05 8.69 14.43
C LYS A 201 -10.47 8.48 13.03
N SER A 202 -9.48 7.60 12.86
CA SER A 202 -8.82 7.39 11.56
C SER A 202 -8.87 5.94 11.12
N LYS A 203 -8.62 5.70 9.82
CA LYS A 203 -8.64 4.38 9.18
C LYS A 203 -7.24 3.82 8.90
N THR A 204 -6.29 4.09 9.80
CA THR A 204 -4.86 3.86 9.56
C THR A 204 -4.41 2.54 10.17
N LYS A 205 -3.63 1.76 9.41
CA LYS A 205 -3.11 0.46 9.84
C LYS A 205 -1.68 0.26 9.36
N GLY A 206 -0.84 -0.32 10.21
CA GLY A 206 0.54 -0.60 9.86
C GLY A 206 1.39 -1.13 11.00
N VAL A 207 2.61 -1.52 10.67
CA VAL A 207 3.60 -2.08 11.58
C VAL A 207 4.97 -1.50 11.24
N LEU A 208 5.67 -0.99 12.25
CA LEU A 208 7.06 -0.59 12.17
C LEU A 208 7.91 -1.66 12.86
N LEU A 209 8.82 -2.26 12.09
CA LEU A 209 9.79 -3.25 12.55
C LEU A 209 11.16 -2.58 12.57
N VAL A 210 11.86 -2.64 13.71
CA VAL A 210 13.20 -2.06 13.84
C VAL A 210 14.15 -3.14 14.35
N ASN A 211 15.19 -3.43 13.58
CA ASN A 211 16.24 -4.35 14.01
C ASN A 211 17.27 -3.63 14.86
N ASN A 212 17.37 -3.97 16.14
CA ASN A 212 18.34 -3.37 17.04
C ASN A 212 19.76 -3.84 16.74
N ALA A 213 19.95 -5.04 16.20
CA ALA A 213 21.26 -5.62 15.92
C ALA A 213 21.88 -5.21 14.57
N ALA A 214 21.09 -4.66 13.63
CA ALA A 214 21.56 -4.25 12.29
C ALA A 214 21.01 -2.87 11.90
N ASP A 215 21.53 -2.23 10.85
CA ASP A 215 21.04 -0.93 10.36
C ASP A 215 19.78 -1.04 9.48
N ASP A 216 18.80 -1.81 9.93
CA ASP A 216 17.61 -2.16 9.14
C ASP A 216 16.31 -1.89 9.90
N ALA A 217 15.36 -1.25 9.22
CA ALA A 217 13.99 -1.10 9.66
C ALA A 217 13.03 -1.21 8.47
N ALA A 218 11.79 -1.62 8.74
CA ALA A 218 10.73 -1.70 7.74
C ALA A 218 9.45 -1.08 8.29
N TRP A 219 8.80 -0.25 7.48
CA TRP A 219 7.46 0.25 7.74
C TRP A 219 6.48 -0.38 6.77
N PHE A 220 5.56 -1.16 7.33
CA PHE A 220 4.51 -1.86 6.63
C PHE A 220 3.19 -1.12 6.85
N VAL A 221 2.46 -0.80 5.78
CA VAL A 221 1.17 -0.11 5.80
C VAL A 221 0.18 -0.94 5.00
N HIS A 222 -1.05 -1.08 5.49
CA HIS A 222 -2.07 -1.88 4.80
C HIS A 222 -3.48 -1.32 4.96
N THR A 223 -4.43 -1.86 4.19
CA THR A 223 -5.85 -1.47 4.25
C THR A 223 -6.76 -2.55 4.84
N VAL A 224 -6.21 -3.71 5.22
CA VAL A 224 -7.00 -4.89 5.64
C VAL A 224 -7.46 -4.77 7.10
N PRO A 225 -8.76 -4.80 7.39
CA PRO A 225 -9.30 -4.89 8.75
C PRO A 225 -9.06 -6.27 9.38
N ASN A 226 -8.97 -6.33 10.71
CA ASN A 226 -8.75 -7.55 11.48
C ASN A 226 -7.51 -8.35 11.02
N PHE A 227 -6.56 -7.68 10.36
CA PHE A 227 -5.40 -8.34 9.79
C PHE A 227 -4.24 -8.36 10.75
N LEU A 228 -3.88 -9.61 11.00
CA LEU A 228 -2.73 -10.18 11.68
C LEU A 228 -2.52 -9.77 13.13
N ALA A 229 -2.68 -10.74 14.02
CA ALA A 229 -2.40 -10.59 15.43
C ALA A 229 -0.90 -10.73 15.71
N TYR A 230 -0.38 -9.88 16.60
CA TYR A 230 1.01 -9.93 17.04
C TYR A 230 1.29 -11.25 17.78
N LEU A 231 2.44 -11.87 17.49
CA LEU A 231 2.86 -13.17 18.07
C LEU A 231 1.82 -14.28 17.94
N ASN A 232 1.11 -14.30 16.81
CA ASN A 232 0.16 -15.35 16.46
C ASN A 232 0.49 -15.95 15.10
N ALA A 233 -0.05 -17.13 14.80
CA ALA A 233 0.04 -17.72 13.48
C ALA A 233 -0.52 -16.76 12.41
N TYR A 234 0.07 -16.79 11.22
CA TYR A 234 -0.44 -16.01 10.11
C TYR A 234 -1.90 -16.37 9.80
N SER A 235 -2.73 -15.34 9.71
CA SER A 235 -4.15 -15.49 9.39
C SER A 235 -4.59 -14.41 8.43
N TRP A 236 -5.35 -14.84 7.41
CA TRP A 236 -6.02 -13.96 6.46
C TRP A 236 -7.51 -13.87 6.81
N PRO A 237 -8.07 -12.66 6.98
CA PRO A 237 -9.52 -12.49 7.20
C PRO A 237 -10.31 -12.90 5.96
N ALA A 238 -11.03 -14.02 6.02
CA ALA A 238 -11.77 -14.56 4.87
C ALA A 238 -12.83 -13.59 4.29
N ALA A 239 -13.40 -12.71 5.13
CA ALA A 239 -14.34 -11.68 4.70
C ALA A 239 -13.73 -10.63 3.76
N GLU A 240 -12.40 -10.51 3.75
CA GLU A 240 -11.65 -9.53 2.96
C GLU A 240 -11.17 -10.11 1.63
N THR A 241 -11.32 -11.42 1.39
CA THR A 241 -10.93 -12.09 0.13
C THR A 241 -11.67 -11.54 -1.09
N ALA A 242 -12.92 -11.11 -0.93
CA ALA A 242 -13.73 -10.56 -2.02
C ALA A 242 -13.42 -9.08 -2.33
N LYS A 243 -12.51 -8.46 -1.58
CA LYS A 243 -12.23 -7.02 -1.67
C LYS A 243 -10.79 -6.78 -2.13
N GLY A 244 -10.60 -5.72 -2.91
CA GLY A 244 -9.26 -5.22 -3.22
C GLY A 244 -8.60 -4.64 -1.97
N HIS A 245 -7.35 -5.03 -1.71
CA HIS A 245 -6.52 -4.48 -0.64
C HIS A 245 -5.14 -4.12 -1.15
N MET A 246 -4.47 -3.25 -0.42
CA MET A 246 -3.15 -2.77 -0.80
C MET A 246 -2.24 -2.78 0.41
N PHE A 247 -1.00 -3.21 0.16
CA PHE A 247 0.09 -3.25 1.11
C PHE A 247 1.22 -2.39 0.56
N LEU A 248 1.86 -1.64 1.44
CA LEU A 248 3.07 -0.91 1.16
C LEU A 248 4.10 -1.31 2.20
N CYS A 249 5.29 -1.65 1.75
CA CYS A 249 6.44 -1.80 2.63
C CYS A 249 7.55 -0.84 2.18
N VAL A 250 8.11 -0.10 3.12
CA VAL A 250 9.28 0.75 2.91
C VAL A 250 10.38 0.35 3.87
N SER A 251 11.54 -0.05 3.33
CA SER A 251 12.75 -0.30 4.12
C SER A 251 13.49 1.02 4.38
N PHE A 252 14.04 1.16 5.58
CA PHE A 252 14.86 2.29 6.00
C PHE A 252 16.14 1.79 6.65
N SER A 253 17.25 2.49 6.42
CA SER A 253 18.36 2.50 7.40
C SER A 253 17.88 3.18 8.69
N LYS A 254 18.48 2.89 9.85
CA LYS A 254 18.15 3.58 11.11
C LYS A 254 18.36 5.08 11.03
N VAL A 255 19.38 5.56 10.30
CA VAL A 255 19.62 7.00 10.12
C VAL A 255 18.43 7.68 9.45
N HIS A 256 17.96 7.12 8.33
CA HIS A 256 16.76 7.60 7.66
C HIS A 256 15.52 7.47 8.56
N LEU A 257 15.35 6.34 9.26
CA LEU A 257 14.25 6.16 10.19
C LEU A 257 14.27 7.22 11.29
N ASN A 258 15.42 7.58 11.85
CA ASN A 258 15.52 8.63 12.86
C ASN A 258 15.13 10.00 12.30
N SER A 259 15.50 10.28 11.04
CA SER A 259 15.13 11.51 10.35
C SER A 259 13.63 11.63 10.08
N VAL A 260 12.98 10.54 9.62
CA VAL A 260 11.55 10.54 9.29
C VAL A 260 10.65 10.11 10.45
N GLY A 261 11.21 9.47 11.47
CA GLY A 261 10.50 8.76 12.53
C GLY A 261 9.70 9.69 13.42
N THR A 262 10.21 10.89 13.68
CA THR A 262 9.45 11.93 14.40
C THR A 262 8.20 12.35 13.63
N LYS A 263 8.27 12.43 12.30
CA LYS A 263 7.12 12.74 11.43
C LYS A 263 6.13 11.58 11.42
N ILE A 264 6.62 10.34 11.30
CA ILE A 264 5.79 9.13 11.34
C ILE A 264 5.07 9.04 12.69
N SER A 265 5.79 9.16 13.80
CA SER A 265 5.21 9.10 15.15
C SER A 265 4.18 10.20 15.38
N LYS A 266 4.47 11.43 14.97
CA LYS A 266 3.52 12.55 15.08
C LYS A 266 2.26 12.30 14.24
N ALA A 267 2.40 11.73 13.05
CA ALA A 267 1.27 11.37 12.20
C ALA A 267 0.41 10.28 12.84
N ILE A 268 1.02 9.18 13.32
CA ILE A 268 0.31 8.08 13.99
C ILE A 268 -0.43 8.60 15.22
N ARG A 269 0.22 9.39 16.09
CA ARG A 269 -0.43 9.98 17.27
C ARG A 269 -1.62 10.87 16.91
N TYR A 270 -1.50 11.69 15.86
CA TYR A 270 -2.60 12.54 15.39
C TYR A 270 -3.79 11.74 14.85
N GLN A 271 -3.55 10.52 14.36
CA GLN A 271 -4.59 9.65 13.86
C GLN A 271 -5.33 8.89 14.96
N GLU A 272 -4.77 8.83 16.18
CA GLU A 272 -5.32 8.12 17.33
C GLU A 272 -5.79 6.67 17.02
N PRO A 273 -5.00 5.83 16.30
CA PRO A 273 -5.32 4.41 16.17
C PRO A 273 -5.05 3.67 17.49
N TYR A 274 -5.45 2.41 17.58
CA TYR A 274 -4.80 1.50 18.54
C TYR A 274 -3.33 1.40 18.21
N VAL A 275 -2.46 1.40 19.23
CA VAL A 275 -1.01 1.19 19.14
C VAL A 275 -0.65 0.05 20.09
#